data_AF-W3U0N7-F1
#
_entry.id   AF-W3U0N7-F1
#
_cell.length_a   1.000
_cell.length_b   1.000
_cell.length_c   1.000
_cell.angle_alpha   90.00
_cell.angle_beta   90.00
_cell.angle_gamma   90.00
#
_symmetry.space_group_name_H-M   'P 1'
#
loop_
_entity.id
_entity.type
_entity.pdbx_description
1 polymer ?
#
loop_
_entity_poly.entity_id
_entity_poly.type
_entity_poly.pdbx_seq_one_letter_code
_entity_poly.pdbx_strand_id
1 'polypeptide(L)' 'MKNLPKGGKYADGAGLWLIETVADQGRWIFRFDLHKKRYEMGLGSCDIVSLKDAKSKAAACR' A
#
# COMPACT_ATOMS: atom_id res chain seq x y z
N MET A 1 7.83 -5.26 11.43
CA MET A 1 6.68 -4.40 11.79
C MET A 1 6.25 -4.83 13.19
N LYS A 2 6.00 -3.94 14.17
CA LYS A 2 5.84 -4.40 15.58
C LYS A 2 4.50 -4.15 16.27
N ASN A 3 3.52 -3.44 15.69
CA ASN A 3 2.29 -3.11 16.42
C ASN A 3 1.02 -2.97 15.55
N LEU A 4 0.95 -3.58 14.36
CA LEU A 4 -0.28 -3.54 13.56
C LEU A 4 -1.21 -4.70 13.98
N PRO A 5 -2.48 -4.44 14.30
CA PRO A 5 -3.43 -5.50 14.65
C PRO A 5 -3.66 -6.42 13.46
N LYS A 6 -3.29 -7.71 13.60
CA LYS A 6 -3.19 -8.70 12.51
C LYS A 6 -4.35 -8.65 11.51
N GLY A 7 -4.01 -8.55 10.23
CA GLY A 7 -4.96 -8.67 9.12
C GLY A 7 -5.82 -7.42 8.99
N GLY A 8 -5.34 -6.44 8.24
CA GLY A 8 -5.98 -5.14 8.13
C GLY A 8 -5.56 -4.33 6.92
N LYS A 9 -6.24 -3.19 6.72
CA LYS A 9 -5.88 -2.19 5.73
C LYS A 9 -5.28 -1.00 6.47
N TYR A 10 -4.01 -0.71 6.22
CA TYR A 10 -3.29 0.39 6.87
C TYR A 10 -2.99 1.47 5.86
N ALA A 11 -3.47 2.69 6.12
CA ALA A 11 -3.13 3.84 5.31
C ALA A 11 -1.80 4.42 5.79
N ASP A 12 -0.86 4.64 4.87
CA ASP A 12 0.43 5.28 5.16
C ASP A 12 0.44 6.76 4.71
N GLY A 13 -0.60 7.19 3.99
CA GLY A 13 -0.77 8.57 3.50
C GLY A 13 -0.44 8.70 2.01
N ALA A 14 -0.74 9.87 1.44
CA ALA A 14 -0.53 10.15 0.01
C ALA A 14 -1.12 9.08 -0.95
N GLY A 15 -2.23 8.46 -0.58
CA GLY A 15 -2.85 7.38 -1.37
C GLY A 15 -2.19 6.01 -1.23
N LEU A 16 -1.12 5.85 -0.43
CA LEU A 16 -0.47 4.57 -0.17
C LEU A 16 -1.18 3.79 0.94
N TRP A 17 -1.42 2.50 0.69
CA TRP A 17 -2.04 1.58 1.63
C TRP A 17 -1.31 0.24 1.65
N LEU A 18 -1.18 -0.35 2.84
CA LEU A 18 -0.81 -1.74 3.05
C LEU A 18 -2.06 -2.55 3.30
N ILE A 19 -2.26 -3.61 2.52
CA ILE A 19 -3.30 -4.61 2.75
C ILE A 19 -2.61 -5.86 3.29
N GLU A 20 -2.63 -6.03 4.60
CA GLU A 20 -2.09 -7.20 5.27
C GLU A 20 -3.11 -8.35 5.21
N THR A 21 -2.68 -9.50 4.68
CA THR A 21 -3.52 -10.69 4.53
C THR A 21 -3.32 -11.67 5.68
N VAL A 22 -2.07 -11.85 6.10
CA VAL A 22 -1.66 -12.61 7.29
C VAL A 22 -0.54 -11.85 7.97
N ALA A 23 -0.20 -12.18 9.22
CA ALA A 23 0.82 -11.44 9.96
C ALA A 23 2.11 -11.28 9.14
N ASP A 24 2.57 -10.03 8.99
CA ASP A 24 3.77 -9.64 8.25
C ASP A 24 3.74 -9.93 6.72
N GLN A 25 2.63 -10.41 6.16
CA GLN A 25 2.46 -10.60 4.71
C GLN A 25 1.27 -9.80 4.17
N GLY A 26 1.44 -9.27 2.97
CA GLY A 26 0.45 -8.38 2.40
C GLY A 26 0.93 -7.73 1.12
N ARG A 27 0.14 -6.78 0.62
CA ARG A 27 0.46 -6.05 -0.61
C ARG A 27 0.29 -4.56 -0.43
N TRP A 28 1.17 -3.82 -1.08
CA TRP A 28 1.04 -2.38 -1.23
C TRP A 28 0.06 -2.06 -2.35
N ILE A 29 -0.86 -1.14 -2.08
CA ILE A 29 -1.74 -0.55 -3.09
C ILE A 29 -1.62 0.97 -3.07
N PHE A 30 -1.69 1.58 -4.24
CA PHE A 30 -1.85 3.01 -4.41
C PHE A 30 -3.28 3.31 -4.85
N ARG A 31 -3.96 4.17 -4.09
CA ARG A 31 -5.32 4.62 -4.35
C ARG A 31 -5.29 6.03 -4.90
N PHE A 32 -5.93 6.23 -6.04
CA PHE A 32 -6.05 7.54 -6.69
C PHE A 32 -7.40 7.67 -7.36
N ASP A 33 -7.81 8.92 -7.61
CA ASP A 33 -9.03 9.22 -8.33
C ASP A 33 -8.68 9.71 -9.74
N LEU A 34 -9.28 9.10 -10.74
CA LEU A 34 -9.15 9.47 -12.15
C LEU A 34 -10.54 9.58 -12.74
N HIS A 35 -10.85 10.70 -13.41
CA HIS A 35 -12.19 10.96 -13.97
C HIS A 35 -13.35 10.73 -12.98
N LYS A 36 -13.20 11.21 -11.73
CA LYS A 36 -14.19 11.04 -10.62
C LYS A 36 -14.44 9.58 -10.21
N LYS A 37 -13.63 8.63 -10.68
CA LYS A 37 -13.69 7.23 -10.29
C LYS A 37 -12.43 6.86 -9.53
N ARG A 38 -12.60 6.05 -8.48
CA ARG A 38 -11.49 5.55 -7.68
C ARG A 38 -10.85 4.34 -8.33
N TYR A 39 -9.53 4.34 -8.39
CA TYR A 39 -8.70 3.26 -8.88
C TYR A 39 -7.71 2.81 -7.80
N GLU A 40 -7.34 1.54 -7.87
CA GLU A 40 -6.30 0.95 -7.03
C GLU A 40 -5.23 0.33 -7.94
N MET A 41 -3.96 0.63 -7.68
CA MET A 41 -2.81 0.06 -8.38
C MET A 41 -1.96 -0.74 -7.40
N GLY A 42 -1.69 -2.00 -7.70
CA GLY A 42 -0.78 -2.82 -6.89
C GLY A 42 0.67 -2.39 -7.07
N LEU A 43 1.39 -2.17 -5.98
CA LEU A 43 2.82 -1.78 -6.00
C LEU A 43 3.78 -2.94 -5.67
N GLY A 44 3.23 -4.09 -5.26
CA GLY A 44 3.94 -5.35 -4.97
C GLY A 44 3.66 -5.90 -3.56
N SER A 45 4.21 -7.09 -3.27
CA SER A 45 4.13 -7.70 -1.93
C SER A 45 4.96 -6.90 -0.92
N CYS A 46 4.51 -6.79 0.33
CA CYS A 46 5.29 -6.14 1.38
C CYS A 46 6.52 -6.94 1.82
N ASP A 47 6.59 -8.23 1.49
CA ASP A 47 7.78 -9.07 1.69
C ASP A 47 8.94 -8.65 0.78
N ILE A 48 8.61 -8.16 -0.42
CA ILE A 48 9.58 -7.83 -1.47
C ILE A 48 9.80 -6.32 -1.55
N VAL A 49 8.73 -5.55 -1.37
CA VAL A 49 8.73 -4.09 -1.51
C VAL A 49 8.71 -3.47 -0.12
N SER A 50 9.82 -2.83 0.25
CA SER A 50 9.92 -2.10 1.50
C SER A 50 8.95 -0.91 1.52
N LEU A 51 8.62 -0.39 2.71
CA LEU A 51 7.80 0.82 2.84
C LEU A 51 8.41 2.00 2.07
N LYS A 52 9.74 2.14 2.07
CA LYS A 52 10.45 3.22 1.36
C LYS A 52 10.28 3.08 -0.15
N ASP A 53 10.38 1.88 -0.68
CA ASP A 53 10.19 1.61 -2.11
C ASP A 53 8.73 1.80 -2.50
N ALA A 54 7.79 1.35 -1.67
CA ALA A 54 6.36 1.57 -1.89
C ALA A 54 6.01 3.07 -1.94
N LYS A 55 6.58 3.89 -1.05
CA LYS A 55 6.47 5.35 -1.09
C LYS A 55 7.01 5.94 -2.38
N SER A 56 8.19 5.49 -2.80
CA SER A 56 8.83 5.98 -4.02
C SER A 56 8.01 5.63 -5.27
N LYS A 57 7.48 4.40 -5.34
CA LYS A 57 6.58 3.97 -6.41
C LYS A 57 5.26 4.76 -6.42
N ALA A 58 4.65 4.95 -5.25
CA ALA A 58 3.43 5.76 -5.13
C ALA A 58 3.67 7.22 -5.59
N ALA A 59 4.81 7.81 -5.23
CA ALA A 59 5.20 9.15 -5.67
C ALA A 59 5.41 9.23 -7.19
N ALA A 60 5.91 8.17 -7.83
CA ALA A 60 6.09 8.10 -9.28
C ALA A 60 4.77 7.92 -10.06
N CYS A 61 3.69 7.48 -9.42
CA CYS A 61 2.37 7.31 -10.03
C CYS A 61 1.48 8.56 -9.98
N ARG A 62 1.96 9.66 -9.37
CA ARG A 62 1.28 10.95 -9.29
C ARG A 62 1.60 11.81 -10.50
#